data_AF-A0A7V8N2F0-F1
#
_entry.id   AF-A0A7V8N2F0-F1
#
_cell.length_a   1.000
_cell.length_b   1.000
_cell.length_c   1.000
_cell.angle_alpha   90.00
_cell.angle_beta   90.00
_cell.angle_gamma   90.00
#
_symmetry.space_group_name_H-M   'P 1'
#
loop_
_entity.id
_entity.type
_entity.pdbx_description
1 polymer ?
#
loop_
_entity_poly.entity_id
_entity_poly.type
_entity_poly.pdbx_seq_one_letter_code
_entity_poly.pdbx_strand_id
1 'polypeptide(L)'
;MEFSGNGYFGIEENKPIIFINEQLNDIDTSLTILHETAHFLNGDCNKYITNHFQNDNLEYEANKYMIQEVMKMLDEQYDFTTDTNYQQIIDNLNLPYHLDGIIIDEFNNIISDKFGLTPYHESDYFYE
;
A
#
# COMPACT_ATOMS: atom_id res chain seq x y z
N MET A 1 17.39 8.51 -19.70
CA MET A 1 17.18 8.98 -18.33
C MET A 1 17.18 7.73 -17.48
N GLU A 2 18.11 7.60 -16.53
CA GLU A 2 18.02 6.53 -15.54
C GLU A 2 16.87 6.87 -14.60
N PHE A 3 15.82 6.06 -14.63
CA PHE A 3 14.72 6.14 -13.68
C PHE A 3 15.21 5.57 -12.34
N SER A 4 15.19 6.38 -11.28
CA SER A 4 15.72 6.00 -9.97
C SER A 4 14.64 5.47 -9.01
N GLY A 5 13.40 5.34 -9.45
CA GLY A 5 12.29 4.79 -8.65
C GLY A 5 12.12 3.28 -8.83
N ASN A 6 11.20 2.72 -8.06
CA ASN A 6 10.79 1.31 -8.20
C ASN A 6 9.83 1.12 -9.38
N GLY A 7 8.94 2.06 -9.62
CA GLY A 7 8.03 2.08 -10.76
C GLY A 7 7.37 3.45 -10.89
N TYR A 8 6.59 3.64 -11.96
CA TYR A 8 5.72 4.81 -12.09
C TYR A 8 4.50 4.50 -12.96
N PHE A 9 3.37 5.11 -12.61
CA PHE A 9 2.18 5.22 -13.44
C PHE A 9 2.18 6.53 -14.24
N GLY A 10 1.87 6.47 -15.54
CA GLY A 10 1.81 7.64 -16.41
C GLY A 10 0.92 7.47 -17.63
N ILE A 11 0.89 8.50 -18.48
CA ILE A 11 0.22 8.47 -19.78
C ILE A 11 1.26 8.65 -20.89
N GLU A 12 1.41 7.65 -21.76
CA GLU A 12 2.21 7.71 -22.98
C GLU A 12 1.33 7.49 -24.20
N GLU A 13 1.45 8.34 -25.21
CA GLU A 13 0.63 8.28 -26.44
C GLU A 13 -0.89 8.13 -26.17
N ASN A 14 -1.42 8.87 -25.18
CA ASN A 14 -2.81 8.78 -24.70
C ASN A 14 -3.22 7.40 -24.14
N LYS A 15 -2.27 6.59 -23.68
CA LYS A 15 -2.52 5.30 -23.05
C LYS A 15 -1.95 5.30 -21.63
N PRO A 16 -2.71 4.80 -20.64
CA PRO A 16 -2.16 4.56 -19.32
C PRO A 16 -1.08 3.48 -19.39
N ILE A 17 0.06 3.74 -18.75
CA ILE A 17 1.17 2.80 -18.64
C ILE A 17 1.62 2.69 -17.19
N ILE A 18 2.03 1.50 -16.80
CA ILE A 18 2.77 1.26 -15.55
C ILE A 18 4.14 0.74 -15.95
N PHE A 19 5.18 1.45 -15.52
CA PHE A 19 6.56 1.03 -15.68
C PHE A 19 7.07 0.44 -14.37
N ILE A 20 7.82 -0.66 -14.45
CA ILE A 20 8.45 -1.31 -13.31
C ILE A 20 9.95 -1.41 -13.57
N ASN A 21 10.75 -1.11 -12.54
CA ASN A 21 12.19 -1.27 -12.59
C ASN A 21 12.56 -2.76 -12.64
N GLU A 22 13.31 -3.16 -13.67
CA GLU A 22 13.71 -4.55 -13.91
C GLU A 22 14.66 -5.14 -12.85
N GLN A 23 15.24 -4.30 -11.99
CA GLN A 23 16.17 -4.71 -10.95
C GLN A 23 15.49 -5.13 -9.65
N LEU A 24 14.17 -4.97 -9.54
CA LEU A 24 13.40 -5.34 -8.37
C LEU A 24 13.29 -6.87 -8.24
N ASN A 25 13.23 -7.35 -7.00
CA ASN A 25 12.85 -8.74 -6.73
C ASN A 25 11.34 -8.94 -6.91
N ASP A 26 10.87 -10.18 -6.81
CA ASP A 26 9.45 -10.52 -7.05
C ASP A 26 8.49 -9.81 -6.07
N ILE A 27 8.88 -9.65 -4.80
CA ILE A 27 8.05 -8.97 -3.79
C ILE A 27 7.98 -7.48 -4.11
N ASP A 28 9.13 -6.82 -4.27
CA ASP A 28 9.19 -5.39 -4.59
C ASP A 28 8.48 -5.08 -5.90
N THR A 29 8.61 -5.95 -6.91
CA THR A 29 7.88 -5.87 -8.18
C THR A 29 6.38 -5.92 -7.95
N SER A 30 5.91 -6.88 -7.16
CA SER A 30 4.48 -7.07 -6.89
C SER A 30 3.88 -5.90 -6.12
N LEU A 31 4.58 -5.41 -5.08
CA LEU A 31 4.17 -4.26 -4.29
C LEU A 31 4.14 -2.98 -5.15
N THR A 32 5.15 -2.79 -5.99
CA THR A 32 5.20 -1.66 -6.93
C THR A 32 4.02 -1.71 -7.91
N ILE A 33 3.70 -2.87 -8.49
CA ILE A 33 2.55 -3.02 -9.38
C ILE A 33 1.24 -2.63 -8.68
N LEU A 34 1.02 -3.07 -7.44
CA LEU A 34 -0.18 -2.73 -6.68
C LEU A 34 -0.26 -1.23 -6.39
N HIS A 35 0.85 -0.62 -5.99
CA HIS A 35 0.96 0.81 -5.73
C HIS A 35 0.66 1.65 -6.99
N GLU A 36 1.33 1.36 -8.11
CA GLU A 36 1.10 2.09 -9.36
C GLU A 36 -0.31 1.84 -9.93
N THR A 37 -0.87 0.66 -9.70
CA THR A 37 -2.27 0.36 -10.03
C THR A 37 -3.23 1.25 -9.23
N ALA A 38 -2.92 1.54 -7.96
CA ALA A 38 -3.72 2.44 -7.15
C ALA A 38 -3.74 3.86 -7.75
N HIS A 39 -2.60 4.39 -8.18
CA HIS A 39 -2.53 5.68 -8.87
C HIS A 39 -3.38 5.72 -10.14
N PHE A 40 -3.38 4.62 -10.91
CA PHE A 40 -4.25 4.49 -12.07
C PHE A 40 -5.73 4.51 -11.69
N LEU A 41 -6.15 3.69 -10.72
CA LEU A 41 -7.54 3.59 -10.28
C LEU A 41 -8.05 4.91 -9.66
N ASN A 42 -7.18 5.63 -8.95
CA ASN A 42 -7.47 6.93 -8.36
C ASN A 42 -7.51 8.07 -9.39
N GLY A 43 -7.11 7.81 -10.64
CA GLY A 43 -7.07 8.79 -11.71
C GLY A 43 -6.03 9.89 -11.48
N ASP A 44 -4.92 9.56 -10.80
CA ASP A 44 -3.96 10.55 -10.29
C ASP A 44 -3.26 11.33 -11.40
N CYS A 45 -3.11 10.74 -12.58
CA CYS A 45 -2.56 11.42 -13.77
C CYS A 45 -3.37 12.62 -14.25
N ASN A 46 -4.64 12.74 -13.85
CA ASN A 46 -5.51 13.87 -14.19
C ASN A 46 -5.56 14.93 -13.08
N LYS A 47 -4.94 14.68 -11.92
CA LYS A 47 -4.97 15.60 -10.79
C LYS A 47 -3.92 16.68 -10.97
N TYR A 48 -4.33 17.93 -10.74
CA TYR A 48 -3.42 19.07 -10.77
C TYR A 48 -2.78 19.27 -9.39
N ILE A 49 -1.50 18.92 -9.26
CA ILE A 49 -0.75 19.01 -8.00
C ILE A 49 -0.12 20.41 -7.89
N THR A 50 -0.45 21.13 -6.82
CA THR A 50 0.00 22.50 -6.57
C THR A 50 0.97 22.63 -5.39
N ASN A 51 1.05 21.60 -4.55
CA ASN A 51 1.90 21.58 -3.36
C ASN A 51 2.23 20.14 -2.95
N HIS A 52 3.21 20.00 -2.05
CA HIS A 52 3.68 18.69 -1.60
C HIS A 52 2.63 17.90 -0.81
N PHE A 53 1.82 18.54 0.05
CA PHE A 53 0.76 17.84 0.80
C PHE A 53 -0.24 17.11 -0.10
N GLN A 54 -0.57 17.71 -1.26
CA GLN A 54 -1.43 17.04 -2.24
C GLN A 54 -0.75 15.79 -2.80
N ASN A 55 0.55 15.88 -3.12
CA ASN A 55 1.31 14.73 -3.59
C ASN A 55 1.40 13.64 -2.51
N ASP A 56 1.78 14.02 -1.29
CA ASP A 56 1.91 13.11 -0.15
C ASP A 56 0.60 12.35 0.13
N ASN A 57 -0.55 13.02 -0.05
CA ASN A 57 -1.84 12.36 0.08
C ASN A 57 -2.11 11.34 -1.05
N LEU A 58 -1.65 11.60 -2.28
CA LEU A 58 -1.79 10.62 -3.38
C LEU A 58 -0.95 9.37 -3.11
N GLU A 59 0.30 9.58 -2.70
CA GLU A 59 1.23 8.50 -2.30
C GLU A 59 0.67 7.71 -1.11
N TYR A 60 0.10 8.39 -0.12
CA TYR A 60 -0.53 7.76 1.03
C TYR A 60 -1.71 6.86 0.62
N GLU A 61 -2.62 7.36 -0.22
CA GLU A 61 -3.77 6.57 -0.70
C GLU A 61 -3.32 5.38 -1.56
N ALA A 62 -2.26 5.53 -2.35
CA ALA A 62 -1.68 4.44 -3.13
C ALA A 62 -1.04 3.36 -2.25
N ASN A 63 -0.26 3.77 -1.24
CA ASN A 63 0.30 2.85 -0.25
C ASN A 63 -0.79 2.12 0.55
N LYS A 64 -1.84 2.85 0.94
CA LYS A 64 -2.98 2.27 1.63
C LYS A 64 -3.65 1.18 0.79
N TYR A 65 -3.98 1.48 -0.47
CA TYR A 65 -4.56 0.49 -1.38
C TYR A 65 -3.66 -0.76 -1.52
N MET A 66 -2.36 -0.55 -1.74
CA MET A 66 -1.39 -1.63 -1.89
C MET A 66 -1.40 -2.55 -0.66
N ILE A 67 -1.34 -1.99 0.54
CA ILE A 67 -1.36 -2.76 1.80
C ILE A 67 -2.70 -3.48 1.98
N GLN A 68 -3.83 -2.84 1.68
CA GLN A 68 -5.14 -3.47 1.78
C GLN A 68 -5.27 -4.71 0.90
N GLU A 69 -4.78 -4.64 -0.34
CA GLU A 69 -4.82 -5.78 -1.25
C GLU A 69 -3.89 -6.91 -0.80
N VAL A 70 -2.67 -6.57 -0.34
CA VAL A 70 -1.74 -7.57 0.23
C VAL A 70 -2.36 -8.26 1.44
N MET A 71 -2.95 -7.50 2.37
CA MET A 71 -3.54 -8.03 3.59
C MET A 71 -4.72 -8.96 3.30
N LYS A 72 -5.58 -8.63 2.34
CA LYS A 72 -6.66 -9.52 1.88
C LYS A 72 -6.12 -10.83 1.29
N MET A 73 -5.12 -10.75 0.41
CA MET A 73 -4.52 -11.96 -0.19
C MET A 73 -3.86 -12.86 0.86
N LEU A 74 -3.19 -12.27 1.85
CA LEU A 74 -2.61 -13.03 2.96
C LEU A 74 -3.69 -13.65 3.84
N ASP A 75 -4.75 -12.92 4.13
CA ASP A 75 -5.87 -13.44 4.93
C ASP A 75 -6.56 -14.63 4.24
N GLU A 76 -6.77 -14.55 2.93
CA GLU A 76 -7.30 -15.66 2.12
C GLU A 76 -6.41 -16.91 2.17
N GLN A 77 -5.09 -16.73 2.27
CA GLN A 77 -4.13 -17.84 2.29
C GLN A 77 -3.91 -18.45 3.68
N TYR A 78 -3.87 -17.62 4.72
CA TYR A 78 -3.42 -18.02 6.06
C TYR A 78 -4.51 -17.96 7.13
N ASP A 79 -5.71 -17.47 6.81
CA ASP A 79 -6.86 -17.29 7.70
C ASP A 79 -6.47 -16.59 9.02
N PHE A 80 -6.37 -15.27 8.98
CA PHE A 80 -5.97 -14.50 10.15
C PHE A 80 -6.94 -14.68 11.32
N THR A 81 -6.35 -14.80 12.51
CA THR A 81 -7.04 -14.88 13.80
C THR A 81 -6.46 -13.85 14.75
N THR A 82 -7.08 -13.68 15.93
CA THR A 82 -6.58 -12.76 16.97
C THR A 82 -5.17 -13.10 17.47
N ASP A 83 -4.70 -14.33 17.24
CA ASP A 83 -3.36 -14.79 17.65
C ASP A 83 -2.31 -14.64 16.53
N THR A 84 -2.72 -14.19 15.34
CA THR A 84 -1.80 -14.00 14.21
C THR A 84 -0.79 -12.89 14.52
N ASN A 85 0.50 -13.20 14.32
CA ASN A 85 1.58 -12.25 14.55
C ASN A 85 1.77 -11.33 13.34
N TYR A 86 1.08 -10.19 13.30
CA TYR A 86 1.19 -9.21 12.22
C TYR A 86 2.60 -8.60 12.09
N GLN A 87 3.44 -8.64 13.14
CA GLN A 87 4.83 -8.16 13.04
C GLN A 87 5.62 -8.97 12.01
N GLN A 88 5.34 -10.27 11.85
CA GLN A 88 5.95 -11.06 10.78
C GLN A 88 5.56 -10.55 9.39
N ILE A 89 4.37 -9.99 9.23
CA ILE A 89 3.94 -9.41 7.96
C ILE A 89 4.78 -8.16 7.66
N ILE A 90 4.90 -7.26 8.64
CA ILE A 90 5.73 -6.04 8.55
C ILE A 90 7.17 -6.41 8.18
N ASP A 91 7.78 -7.32 8.92
CA ASP A 91 9.17 -7.72 8.74
C ASP A 91 9.43 -8.36 7.36
N ASN A 92 8.47 -9.13 6.84
CA ASN A 92 8.61 -9.81 5.55
C ASN A 92 8.31 -8.91 4.35
N LEU A 93 7.40 -7.93 4.49
CA LEU A 93 7.12 -6.97 3.42
C LEU A 93 8.25 -5.93 3.27
N ASN A 94 9.05 -5.71 4.33
CA ASN A 94 10.19 -4.80 4.33
C ASN A 94 9.84 -3.39 3.80
N LEU A 95 8.65 -2.92 4.17
CA LEU A 95 8.13 -1.61 3.79
C LEU A 95 8.74 -0.51 4.67
N PRO A 96 8.70 0.76 4.22
CA PRO A 96 9.06 1.88 5.07
C PRO A 96 8.23 1.92 6.36
N TYR A 97 8.88 2.14 7.50
CA TYR A 97 8.26 2.09 8.85
C TYR A 97 6.99 2.97 9.00
N HIS A 98 6.88 4.06 8.25
CA HIS A 98 5.72 4.96 8.31
C HIS A 98 4.44 4.32 7.75
N LEU A 99 4.54 3.13 7.14
CA LEU A 99 3.42 2.34 6.65
C LEU A 99 2.99 1.24 7.63
N ASP A 100 3.73 1.01 8.72
CA ASP A 100 3.42 -0.03 9.70
C ASP A 100 2.03 0.18 10.31
N GLY A 101 1.65 1.43 10.60
CA GLY A 101 0.33 1.78 11.11
C GLY A 101 -0.81 1.34 10.18
N ILE A 102 -0.63 1.43 8.86
CA ILE A 102 -1.63 1.00 7.87
C ILE A 102 -1.80 -0.53 7.92
N ILE A 103 -0.70 -1.27 8.08
CA ILE A 103 -0.74 -2.74 8.20
C ILE A 103 -1.48 -3.13 9.48
N ILE A 104 -1.19 -2.47 10.59
CA ILE A 104 -1.82 -2.71 11.89
C ILE A 104 -3.32 -2.41 11.81
N ASP A 105 -3.70 -1.26 11.25
CA ASP A 105 -5.10 -0.88 11.07
C ASP A 105 -5.86 -1.89 10.20
N GLU A 106 -5.28 -2.29 9.07
CA GLU A 106 -5.95 -3.24 8.18
C GLU A 106 -6.05 -4.63 8.80
N PHE A 107 -5.03 -5.09 9.52
CA PHE A 107 -5.11 -6.32 10.30
C PHE A 107 -6.26 -6.27 11.31
N ASN A 108 -6.36 -5.18 12.09
CA ASN A 108 -7.41 -5.00 13.07
C ASN A 108 -8.80 -4.91 12.43
N ASN A 109 -8.94 -4.31 11.26
CA ASN A 109 -10.18 -4.29 10.48
C ASN A 109 -10.61 -5.71 10.10
N ILE A 110 -9.70 -6.50 9.51
CA ILE A 110 -9.96 -7.89 9.11
C ILE A 110 -10.41 -8.74 10.31
N ILE A 111 -9.69 -8.65 11.43
CA ILE A 111 -10.04 -9.37 12.66
C ILE A 111 -11.40 -8.91 13.19
N SER A 112 -11.65 -7.60 13.20
CA SER A 112 -12.92 -7.05 13.70
C SER A 112 -14.11 -7.50 12.87
N ASP A 113 -13.98 -7.50 11.55
CA ASP A 113 -15.02 -7.95 10.63
C ASP A 113 -15.29 -9.46 10.78
N LYS A 114 -14.25 -10.29 10.92
CA LYS A 114 -14.39 -11.74 11.11
C LYS A 114 -15.06 -12.12 12.42
N PHE A 115 -14.69 -11.45 13.50
CA PHE A 115 -15.09 -11.85 14.86
C PHE A 115 -16.19 -10.96 15.46
N GLY A 116 -16.68 -9.96 14.72
CA GLY A 116 -17.70 -9.02 15.18
C GLY A 116 -17.22 -8.16 16.35
N LEU A 117 -15.92 -7.82 16.36
CA LEU A 117 -15.29 -7.00 17.40
C LEU A 117 -15.34 -5.52 17.00
N THR A 118 -15.18 -4.63 17.98
CA THR A 118 -14.93 -3.21 17.67
C THR A 118 -13.47 -3.07 17.24
N PRO A 119 -13.19 -2.42 16.09
CA PRO A 119 -11.82 -2.13 15.66
C PRO A 119 -11.05 -1.42 16.75
N TYR A 120 -9.90 -2.00 17.11
CA TYR A 120 -8.92 -1.33 17.94
C TYR A 120 -7.88 -0.72 17.00
N HIS A 121 -7.90 0.60 16.89
CA HIS A 121 -6.84 1.35 16.24
C HIS A 121 -5.92 1.83 17.35
N GLU A 122 -4.64 1.43 17.32
CA GLU A 122 -3.68 2.14 18.16
C GLU A 122 -3.65 3.59 17.67
N SER A 123 -3.87 4.55 18.57
CA SER A 123 -3.71 5.94 18.22
C SER A 123 -2.24 6.16 17.89
N ASP A 124 -1.90 6.15 16.61
CA ASP A 124 -0.55 6.44 16.14
C ASP A 124 -0.17 7.85 16.59
N TYR A 125 0.70 7.93 17.60
CA TYR A 125 1.41 9.16 17.99
C TYR A 125 2.42 9.63 16.91
N PHE A 126 2.40 9.04 15.72
CA PHE A 126 3.35 9.27 14.64
C PHE A 126 2.87 10.30 13.59
N TYR A 127 1.64 10.81 13.73
CA TYR A 127 1.09 11.87 12.87
C TYR A 127 0.76 13.14 13.69
N GLU A 128 1.78 13.74 14.31
CA GLU A 128 1.76 15.16 14.73
C GLU A 128 2.77 15.99 13.92
#